data_AF-A0A5B9R9H2-F1
#
_entry.id   AF-A0A5B9R9H2-F1
#
_cell.length_a   1.000
_cell.length_b   1.000
_cell.length_c   1.000
_cell.angle_alpha   90.00
_cell.angle_beta   90.00
_cell.angle_gamma   90.00
#
_symmetry.space_group_name_H-M   'P 1'
#
loop_
_entity.id
_entity.type
_entity.pdbx_description
1 polymer ?
#
loop_
_entity_poly.entity_id
_entity_poly.type
_entity_poly.pdbx_seq_one_letter_code
_entity_poly.pdbx_strand_id
1 'polypeptide(L)'
;MHNFSNFDAVFLIRILSELSPKIRPVIRDSNIINIALDYDITKHTKYTIYFRDSYLLLPASLDSLAKNFNINLNKGLFPYSFVNNPDIKLNYLGPCPDIKYFDGVTIEQYRDYCKTRGFWDLELETKYYCELDCMVLYKILKTFSKQIFELFKLDIVKYSTLPSLAMAIYRSNFLRDSFKIPLIDGIMYSDIKKGYTGGMVDVYKPTNDPDTKVFSYGVNSLYPHAMKEFAMPVGTPKFCEGDINKIDPKAFGIFEVEIQAPTNLYYPVLQTKVQTPNGNRTITPTGSWTGWYLSAEIYSALDYGYKVKIIKGYLFDKGFIFVDFVNFLYNLKANSAKGSPNYTIAKLLLNSLYGKIGMDPENDKHIIIDSDKAKEFHNLIVIDY
;
A
#
# COMPACT_ATOMS: atom_id res chain seq x y z
N MET A 1 -12.40 9.38 -8.61
CA MET A 1 -11.97 10.57 -7.84
C MET A 1 -10.54 10.38 -7.37
N HIS A 2 -9.86 11.42 -6.90
CA HIS A 2 -8.48 11.33 -6.42
C HIS A 2 -8.46 11.67 -4.94
N ASN A 3 -7.94 10.76 -4.11
CA ASN A 3 -8.05 10.81 -2.65
C ASN A 3 -9.50 10.65 -2.15
N PHE A 4 -10.30 9.88 -2.88
CA PHE A 4 -11.69 9.58 -2.57
C PHE A 4 -11.87 9.01 -1.16
N SER A 5 -11.01 8.04 -0.79
CA SER A 5 -11.18 7.24 0.43
C SER A 5 -11.13 8.09 1.70
N ASN A 6 -10.33 9.17 1.67
CA ASN A 6 -10.06 10.04 2.82
C ASN A 6 -10.98 11.27 2.89
N PHE A 7 -11.73 11.58 1.83
CA PHE A 7 -12.49 12.82 1.75
C PHE A 7 -13.89 12.61 1.18
N ASP A 8 -14.02 12.53 -0.15
CA ASP A 8 -15.32 12.54 -0.83
C ASP A 8 -16.21 11.37 -0.41
N ALA A 9 -15.63 10.21 -0.11
CA ALA A 9 -16.37 9.00 0.24
C ALA A 9 -17.29 9.19 1.46
N VAL A 10 -16.85 9.96 2.47
CA VAL A 10 -17.61 10.20 3.70
C VAL A 10 -18.87 11.02 3.43
N PHE A 11 -18.81 11.97 2.50
CA PHE A 11 -19.97 12.76 2.10
C PHE A 11 -20.88 11.99 1.15
N LEU A 12 -20.28 11.27 0.19
CA LEU A 12 -21.02 10.56 -0.84
C LEU A 12 -21.74 9.33 -0.31
N ILE A 13 -21.19 8.59 0.66
CA ILE A 13 -21.81 7.36 1.15
C ILE A 13 -23.24 7.58 1.67
N ARG A 14 -23.48 8.71 2.34
CA ARG A 14 -24.83 9.10 2.82
C ARG A 14 -25.77 9.32 1.64
N ILE A 15 -25.40 10.17 0.70
CA ILE A 15 -26.23 10.50 -0.46
C ILE A 15 -26.48 9.25 -1.32
N LEU A 16 -25.45 8.44 -1.57
CA LEU A 16 -25.55 7.21 -2.36
C LEU A 16 -26.45 6.18 -1.68
N SER A 17 -26.46 6.11 -0.34
CA SER A 17 -27.37 5.21 0.40
C SER A 17 -28.85 5.62 0.29
N GLU A 18 -29.13 6.92 0.10
CA GLU A 18 -30.49 7.42 -0.15
C GLU A 18 -30.96 7.16 -1.59
N LEU A 19 -30.03 7.07 -2.55
CA LEU A 19 -30.34 6.88 -3.98
C LEU A 19 -30.65 5.42 -4.36
N SER A 20 -30.05 4.44 -3.68
CA SER A 20 -30.39 3.02 -3.88
C SER A 20 -30.06 2.20 -2.64
N PRO A 21 -30.95 1.28 -2.23
CA PRO A 21 -30.69 0.37 -1.11
C PRO A 21 -29.61 -0.68 -1.45
N LYS A 22 -29.16 -0.77 -2.71
CA LYS A 22 -28.16 -1.75 -3.18
C LYS A 22 -26.77 -1.11 -3.29
N ILE A 23 -26.32 -0.56 -2.18
CA ILE A 23 -24.97 -0.03 -2.02
C ILE A 23 -24.03 -1.10 -1.47
N ARG A 24 -22.86 -1.26 -2.10
CA ARG A 24 -21.85 -2.26 -1.74
C ARG A 24 -20.50 -1.59 -1.53
N PRO A 25 -20.16 -1.17 -0.30
CA PRO A 25 -18.85 -0.63 0.01
C PRO A 25 -17.81 -1.75 0.12
N VAL A 26 -16.58 -1.44 -0.25
CA VAL A 26 -15.39 -2.21 0.11
C VAL A 26 -14.55 -1.31 0.99
N ILE A 27 -14.45 -1.66 2.27
CA ILE A 27 -13.69 -0.93 3.27
C ILE A 27 -12.54 -1.83 3.72
N ARG A 28 -11.39 -1.22 3.97
CA ARG A 28 -10.22 -1.91 4.52
C ARG A 28 -9.44 -0.92 5.37
N ASP A 29 -9.04 -1.33 6.58
CA ASP A 29 -8.28 -0.48 7.49
C ASP A 29 -8.92 0.92 7.64
N SER A 30 -10.25 0.94 7.83
CA SER A 30 -11.11 2.14 7.90
C SER A 30 -11.19 3.02 6.64
N ASN A 31 -10.59 2.61 5.53
CA ASN A 31 -10.60 3.35 4.26
C ASN A 31 -11.61 2.77 3.26
N ILE A 32 -12.46 3.62 2.67
CA ILE A 32 -13.43 3.20 1.65
C ILE A 32 -12.73 3.11 0.28
N ILE A 33 -12.33 1.90 -0.11
CA ILE A 33 -11.61 1.63 -1.37
C ILE A 33 -12.53 1.77 -2.59
N ASN A 34 -13.77 1.32 -2.46
CA ASN A 34 -14.73 1.30 -3.55
C ASN A 34 -16.16 1.38 -3.01
N ILE A 35 -17.01 2.17 -3.66
CA ILE A 35 -18.46 2.09 -3.48
C ILE A 35 -19.07 1.66 -4.81
N ALA A 36 -19.78 0.53 -4.81
CA ALA A 36 -20.59 0.12 -5.95
C ALA A 36 -22.06 0.39 -5.65
N LEU A 37 -22.77 0.98 -6.60
CA LEU A 37 -24.19 1.27 -6.51
C LEU A 37 -24.93 0.58 -7.64
N ASP A 38 -25.81 -0.36 -7.29
CA ASP A 38 -26.58 -1.12 -8.27
C ASP A 38 -27.96 -0.49 -8.48
N TYR A 39 -28.35 -0.34 -9.75
CA TYR A 39 -29.65 0.15 -10.21
C TYR A 39 -30.32 -0.92 -11.06
N ASP A 40 -31.53 -1.31 -10.67
CA ASP A 40 -32.40 -2.11 -11.53
C ASP A 40 -33.27 -1.14 -12.34
N ILE A 41 -32.98 -0.96 -13.63
CA ILE A 41 -33.82 -0.13 -14.52
C ILE A 41 -35.02 -0.94 -15.00
N THR A 42 -34.82 -2.23 -15.25
CA THR A 42 -35.88 -3.20 -15.56
C THR A 42 -35.60 -4.53 -14.86
N LYS A 43 -36.54 -5.48 -14.92
CA LYS A 43 -36.33 -6.85 -14.42
C LYS A 43 -35.08 -7.54 -15.03
N HIS A 44 -34.65 -7.11 -16.21
CA HIS A 44 -33.52 -7.70 -16.96
C HIS A 44 -32.32 -6.77 -17.12
N THR A 45 -32.46 -5.48 -16.80
CA THR A 45 -31.40 -4.48 -17.01
C THR A 45 -30.92 -3.94 -15.67
N LYS A 46 -29.70 -4.32 -15.32
CA LYS A 46 -29.00 -3.87 -14.11
C LYS A 46 -27.77 -3.07 -14.50
N TYR A 47 -27.62 -1.89 -13.93
CA TYR A 47 -26.42 -1.08 -14.05
C TYR A 47 -25.73 -0.97 -12.71
N THR A 48 -24.40 -0.99 -12.72
CA THR A 48 -23.59 -0.73 -11.53
C THR A 48 -22.70 0.46 -11.79
N ILE A 49 -22.78 1.46 -10.91
CA ILE A 49 -21.85 2.60 -10.91
C ILE A 49 -20.78 2.34 -9.85
N TYR A 50 -19.51 2.49 -10.23
CA TYR A 50 -18.38 2.31 -9.33
C TYR A 50 -17.72 3.65 -9.03
N PHE A 51 -17.65 4.01 -7.75
CA PHE A 51 -16.87 5.12 -7.22
C PHE A 51 -15.57 4.57 -6.64
N ARG A 52 -14.44 5.02 -7.19
CA ARG A 52 -13.11 4.51 -6.84
C ARG A 52 -12.10 5.63 -6.64
N ASP A 53 -11.08 5.28 -5.87
CA ASP A 53 -9.97 6.15 -5.56
C ASP A 53 -8.77 5.89 -6.47
N SER A 54 -8.46 6.86 -7.33
CA SER A 54 -7.25 6.82 -8.14
C SER A 54 -5.97 6.94 -7.32
N TYR A 55 -6.01 7.50 -6.10
CA TYR A 55 -4.84 7.60 -5.23
C TYR A 55 -4.34 6.22 -4.78
N LEU A 56 -5.23 5.23 -4.68
CA LEU A 56 -4.85 3.85 -4.37
C LEU A 56 -4.13 3.15 -5.53
N LEU A 57 -4.21 3.69 -6.76
CA LEU A 57 -3.43 3.25 -7.92
C LEU A 57 -2.16 4.11 -8.10
N LEU A 58 -2.27 5.41 -7.84
CA LEU A 58 -1.23 6.41 -8.06
C LEU A 58 -1.09 7.28 -6.78
N PRO A 59 -0.32 6.81 -5.77
CA PRO A 59 -0.24 7.43 -4.44
C PRO A 59 0.70 8.64 -4.44
N ALA A 60 0.32 9.70 -5.14
CA ALA A 60 1.03 10.98 -5.19
C ALA A 60 0.04 12.10 -5.48
N SER A 61 0.43 13.35 -5.17
CA SER A 61 -0.41 14.50 -5.48
C SER A 61 -0.67 14.64 -6.98
N LEU A 62 -1.83 15.19 -7.33
CA LEU A 62 -2.21 15.42 -8.73
C LEU A 62 -1.17 16.26 -9.50
N ASP A 63 -0.55 17.25 -8.85
CA ASP A 63 0.52 18.07 -9.44
C ASP A 63 1.78 17.24 -9.77
N SER A 64 2.23 16.42 -8.82
CA SER A 64 3.37 15.52 -9.03
C SER A 64 3.07 14.51 -10.15
N LEU A 65 1.86 13.96 -10.17
CA LEU A 65 1.43 13.05 -11.24
C LEU A 65 1.32 13.76 -12.59
N ALA A 66 0.80 14.99 -12.66
CA ALA A 66 0.73 15.74 -13.90
C ALA A 66 2.13 15.94 -14.52
N LYS A 67 3.10 16.32 -13.68
CA LYS A 67 4.52 16.42 -14.08
C LYS A 67 5.06 15.07 -14.54
N ASN A 68 4.86 14.03 -13.73
CA ASN A 68 5.41 12.71 -14.04
C ASN A 68 4.82 12.07 -15.29
N PHE A 69 3.54 12.35 -15.57
CA PHE A 69 2.83 11.84 -16.74
C PHE A 69 2.92 12.76 -17.96
N ASN A 70 3.76 13.81 -17.90
CA ASN A 70 3.96 14.80 -18.96
C ASN A 70 2.65 15.44 -19.44
N ILE A 71 1.77 15.79 -18.49
CA ILE A 71 0.50 16.44 -18.80
C ILE A 71 0.75 17.95 -18.92
N ASN A 72 0.69 18.46 -20.15
CA ASN A 72 0.87 19.89 -20.49
C ASN A 72 -0.34 20.76 -20.11
N LEU A 73 -0.91 20.54 -18.92
CA LEU A 73 -1.88 21.43 -18.30
C LEU A 73 -1.27 21.84 -16.96
N ASN A 74 -1.01 23.13 -16.80
CA ASN A 74 -0.66 23.65 -15.49
C ASN A 74 -1.85 23.40 -14.57
N LYS A 75 -1.59 22.75 -13.42
CA LYS A 75 -2.56 22.77 -12.33
C LYS A 75 -2.85 24.24 -12.03
N GLY A 76 -4.13 24.61 -11.98
CA GLY A 76 -4.52 26.00 -11.73
C GLY A 76 -3.93 26.52 -10.41
N LEU A 77 -4.00 27.83 -10.19
CA LEU A 77 -3.75 28.41 -8.87
C LEU A 77 -5.08 28.54 -8.13
N PHE A 78 -5.09 28.23 -6.83
CA PHE A 78 -6.29 28.37 -6.01
C PHE A 78 -5.95 28.81 -4.58
N PRO A 79 -6.60 29.85 -4.03
CA PRO A 79 -6.24 30.42 -2.74
C PRO A 79 -6.97 29.71 -1.59
N TYR A 80 -6.56 28.48 -1.25
CA TYR A 80 -7.27 27.64 -0.28
C TYR A 80 -7.49 28.31 1.08
N SER A 81 -6.49 28.99 1.63
CA SER A 81 -6.59 29.66 2.93
C SER A 81 -7.48 30.90 2.92
N PHE A 82 -7.70 31.51 1.75
CA PHE A 82 -8.71 32.57 1.59
C PHE A 82 -10.12 31.98 1.63
N VAL A 83 -10.37 30.91 0.88
CA VAL A 83 -11.70 30.28 0.80
C VAL A 83 -12.11 29.62 2.12
N ASN A 84 -11.14 29.06 2.85
CA ASN A 84 -11.38 28.45 4.15
C ASN A 84 -11.52 29.47 5.30
N ASN A 85 -11.39 30.76 5.03
CA ASN A 85 -11.65 31.79 6.03
C ASN A 85 -13.18 31.92 6.24
N PRO A 86 -13.69 31.73 7.48
CA PRO A 86 -15.12 31.82 7.78
C PRO A 86 -15.78 33.16 7.41
N ASP A 87 -15.00 34.24 7.32
CA ASP A 87 -15.50 35.57 6.99
C ASP A 87 -15.75 35.77 5.48
N ILE A 88 -15.24 34.85 4.64
CA ILE A 88 -15.41 34.90 3.19
C ILE A 88 -16.69 34.16 2.79
N LYS A 89 -17.62 34.89 2.17
CA LYS A 89 -18.87 34.32 1.67
C LYS A 89 -18.63 33.48 0.42
N LEU A 90 -19.38 32.40 0.25
CA LEU A 90 -19.28 31.52 -0.92
C LEU A 90 -19.61 32.20 -2.27
N ASN A 91 -20.38 33.29 -2.24
CA ASN A 91 -20.69 34.13 -3.40
C ASN A 91 -19.80 35.38 -3.48
N TYR A 92 -18.57 35.30 -2.97
CA TYR A 92 -17.62 36.42 -3.00
C TYR A 92 -17.35 36.85 -4.44
N LEU A 93 -17.52 38.16 -4.67
CA LEU A 93 -17.15 38.86 -5.89
C LEU A 93 -16.39 40.12 -5.49
N GLY A 94 -15.10 40.19 -5.80
CA GLY A 94 -14.25 41.28 -5.31
C GLY A 94 -12.83 41.25 -5.86
N PRO A 95 -11.88 41.94 -5.22
CA PRO A 95 -10.47 41.89 -5.59
C PRO A 95 -9.89 40.46 -5.58
N CYS A 96 -8.87 40.22 -6.42
CA CYS A 96 -8.06 39.00 -6.37
C CYS A 96 -7.51 38.78 -4.95
N PRO A 97 -7.63 37.58 -4.35
CA PRO A 97 -7.04 37.29 -3.05
C PRO A 97 -5.54 37.56 -3.06
N ASP A 98 -5.00 38.06 -1.94
CA ASP A 98 -3.56 38.34 -1.83
C ASP A 98 -2.69 37.09 -2.04
N ILE A 99 -1.47 37.27 -2.57
CA ILE A 99 -0.53 36.19 -2.85
C ILE A 99 -0.26 35.29 -1.64
N LYS A 100 -0.33 35.83 -0.41
CA LYS A 100 -0.14 35.06 0.83
C LYS A 100 -1.14 33.90 1.00
N TYR A 101 -2.27 33.95 0.29
CA TYR A 101 -3.28 32.90 0.32
C TYR A 101 -3.03 31.77 -0.68
N PHE A 102 -1.99 31.87 -1.50
CA PHE A 102 -1.60 30.87 -2.49
C PHE A 102 -0.32 30.15 -2.05
N ASP A 103 -0.39 28.81 -2.00
CA ASP A 103 0.74 27.99 -1.55
C ASP A 103 1.77 27.75 -2.67
N GLY A 104 3.03 28.11 -2.41
CA GLY A 104 4.16 27.77 -3.29
C GLY A 104 4.19 28.50 -4.64
N VAL A 105 3.54 29.66 -4.73
CA VAL A 105 3.40 30.45 -5.97
C VAL A 105 4.43 31.57 -6.04
N THR A 106 5.01 31.80 -7.22
CA THR A 106 5.91 32.95 -7.45
C THR A 106 5.12 34.25 -7.71
N ILE A 107 5.75 35.40 -7.45
CA ILE A 107 5.14 36.72 -7.71
C ILE A 107 4.71 36.86 -9.18
N GLU A 108 5.47 36.29 -10.12
CA GLU A 108 5.16 36.32 -11.54
C GLU A 108 3.92 35.50 -11.87
N GLN A 109 3.84 34.25 -11.39
CA GLN A 109 2.67 33.38 -11.57
C GLN A 109 1.40 34.01 -10.98
N TYR A 110 1.51 34.63 -9.81
CA TYR A 110 0.40 35.34 -9.17
C TYR A 110 -0.06 36.56 -9.99
N ARG A 111 0.88 37.36 -10.49
CA ARG A 111 0.56 38.52 -11.35
C ARG A 111 -0.16 38.08 -12.62
N ASP A 112 0.33 37.05 -13.29
CA ASP A 112 -0.32 36.51 -14.48
C ASP A 112 -1.72 35.96 -14.18
N TYR A 113 -1.88 35.28 -13.05
CA TYR A 113 -3.17 34.81 -12.57
C TYR A 113 -4.18 35.94 -12.38
N CYS A 114 -3.83 36.99 -11.62
CA CYS A 114 -4.75 38.10 -11.39
C CYS A 114 -4.94 38.97 -12.65
N LYS A 115 -3.95 39.07 -13.56
CA LYS A 115 -4.05 39.90 -14.78
C LYS A 115 -5.21 39.49 -15.69
N THR A 116 -5.53 38.20 -15.76
CA THR A 116 -6.63 37.70 -16.60
C THR A 116 -7.99 37.76 -15.91
N ARG A 117 -8.07 38.25 -14.66
CA ARG A 117 -9.25 38.22 -13.80
C ARG A 117 -9.53 39.63 -13.31
N GLY A 118 -10.52 40.30 -13.90
CA GLY A 118 -10.91 41.66 -13.49
C GLY A 118 -11.38 41.70 -12.04
N PHE A 119 -12.60 41.22 -11.80
CA PHE A 119 -13.08 40.87 -10.46
C PHE A 119 -12.96 39.36 -10.26
N TRP A 120 -12.50 38.96 -9.08
CA TRP A 120 -12.37 37.56 -8.68
C TRP A 120 -13.70 37.07 -8.14
N ASP A 121 -14.28 36.09 -8.83
CA ASP A 121 -15.55 35.44 -8.50
C ASP A 121 -15.23 34.03 -7.95
N LEU A 122 -15.56 33.82 -6.68
CA LEU A 122 -15.26 32.56 -6.00
C LEU A 122 -15.93 31.36 -6.67
N GLU A 123 -17.18 31.51 -7.11
CA GLU A 123 -17.94 30.40 -7.70
C GLU A 123 -17.35 30.02 -9.07
N LEU A 124 -17.07 31.02 -9.92
CA LEU A 124 -16.48 30.79 -11.24
C LEU A 124 -15.08 30.19 -11.13
N GLU A 125 -14.23 30.72 -10.24
CA GLU A 125 -12.87 30.22 -10.06
C GLU A 125 -12.85 28.82 -9.46
N THR A 126 -13.75 28.51 -8.53
CA THR A 126 -13.89 27.16 -7.97
C THR A 126 -14.31 26.15 -9.02
N LYS A 127 -15.32 26.47 -9.85
CA LYS A 127 -15.77 25.61 -10.95
C LYS A 127 -14.66 25.36 -11.96
N TYR A 128 -14.01 26.43 -12.41
CA TYR A 128 -12.91 26.35 -13.37
C TYR A 128 -11.75 25.50 -12.83
N TYR A 129 -11.34 25.72 -11.57
CA TYR A 129 -10.28 24.95 -10.94
C TYR A 129 -10.65 23.47 -10.79
N CYS A 130 -11.89 23.17 -10.38
CA CYS A 130 -12.38 21.80 -10.26
C CYS A 130 -12.42 21.07 -11.61
N GLU A 131 -12.88 21.74 -12.67
CA GLU A 131 -12.87 21.20 -14.03
C GLU A 131 -11.45 20.90 -14.52
N LEU A 132 -10.50 21.81 -14.27
CA LEU A 132 -9.08 21.59 -14.57
C LEU A 132 -8.54 20.35 -13.84
N ASP A 133 -8.79 20.21 -12.54
CA ASP A 133 -8.34 19.05 -11.76
C ASP A 133 -8.95 17.73 -12.30
N CYS A 134 -10.23 17.75 -12.69
CA CYS A 134 -10.89 16.61 -13.33
C CYS A 134 -10.25 16.23 -14.67
N MET A 135 -9.96 17.22 -15.52
CA MET A 135 -9.30 17.01 -16.82
C MET A 135 -7.87 16.49 -16.67
N VAL A 136 -7.10 17.05 -15.72
CA VAL A 136 -5.74 16.60 -15.42
C VAL A 136 -5.77 15.16 -14.94
N LEU A 137 -6.65 14.82 -13.99
CA LEU A 137 -6.81 13.45 -13.50
C LEU A 137 -7.18 12.48 -14.62
N TYR A 138 -8.13 12.84 -15.49
CA TYR A 138 -8.52 12.03 -16.64
C TYR A 138 -7.32 11.73 -17.56
N LYS A 139 -6.52 12.75 -17.89
CA LYS A 139 -5.35 12.58 -18.76
C LYS A 139 -4.26 11.72 -18.12
N ILE A 140 -4.03 11.88 -16.81
CA ILE A 140 -3.11 11.02 -16.04
C ILE A 140 -3.58 9.56 -16.13
N LEU A 141 -4.84 9.28 -15.78
CA LEU A 141 -5.40 7.94 -15.78
C LEU A 141 -5.41 7.30 -17.17
N LYS A 142 -5.72 8.09 -18.21
CA LYS A 142 -5.67 7.63 -19.61
C LYS A 142 -4.25 7.21 -20.00
N THR A 143 -3.25 8.01 -19.63
CA THR A 143 -1.84 7.73 -19.94
C THR A 143 -1.34 6.51 -19.17
N PHE A 144 -1.66 6.43 -17.88
CA PHE A 144 -1.36 5.28 -17.04
C PHE A 144 -2.01 3.99 -17.58
N SER A 145 -3.31 4.04 -17.89
CA SER A 145 -4.07 2.92 -18.47
C SER A 145 -3.43 2.45 -19.78
N LYS A 146 -3.13 3.38 -20.69
CA LYS A 146 -2.46 3.08 -21.96
C LYS A 146 -1.14 2.35 -21.74
N GLN A 147 -0.28 2.85 -20.86
CA GLN A 147 1.04 2.25 -20.60
C GLN A 147 0.94 0.87 -19.96
N ILE A 148 0.04 0.69 -18.97
CA ILE A 148 -0.19 -0.61 -18.36
C ILE A 148 -0.70 -1.61 -19.41
N PHE A 149 -1.61 -1.20 -20.29
CA PHE A 149 -2.10 -2.06 -21.37
C PHE A 149 -1.02 -2.37 -22.41
N GLU A 150 -0.19 -1.40 -22.78
CA GLU A 150 0.91 -1.58 -23.73
C GLU A 150 1.96 -2.57 -23.19
N LEU A 151 2.34 -2.43 -21.92
CA LEU A 151 3.36 -3.26 -21.26
C LEU A 151 2.84 -4.66 -20.88
N PHE A 152 1.62 -4.74 -20.34
CA PHE A 152 1.14 -5.96 -19.66
C PHE A 152 -0.18 -6.52 -20.19
N LYS A 153 -0.85 -5.82 -21.12
CA LYS A 153 -2.16 -6.20 -21.68
C LYS A 153 -3.28 -6.32 -20.63
N LEU A 154 -3.20 -5.51 -19.58
CA LEU A 154 -4.21 -5.45 -18.52
C LEU A 154 -5.00 -4.14 -18.54
N ASP A 155 -6.27 -4.23 -18.18
CA ASP A 155 -7.16 -3.10 -17.99
C ASP A 155 -7.17 -2.67 -16.51
N ILE A 156 -6.72 -1.44 -16.24
CA ILE A 156 -6.63 -0.90 -14.88
C ILE A 156 -8.00 -0.80 -14.20
N VAL A 157 -9.10 -0.71 -14.96
CA VAL A 157 -10.47 -0.61 -14.41
C VAL A 157 -10.91 -1.90 -13.74
N LYS A 158 -10.16 -3.00 -13.87
CA LYS A 158 -10.44 -4.25 -13.13
C LYS A 158 -9.85 -4.26 -11.72
N TYR A 159 -9.01 -3.29 -11.38
CA TYR A 159 -8.23 -3.30 -10.13
C TYR A 159 -8.43 -1.99 -9.36
N SER A 160 -8.86 -2.08 -8.10
CA SER A 160 -9.11 -0.89 -7.27
C SER A 160 -7.84 -0.32 -6.62
N THR A 161 -6.74 -1.09 -6.59
CA THR A 161 -5.50 -0.69 -5.92
C THR A 161 -4.26 -1.14 -6.69
N LEU A 162 -3.15 -0.43 -6.51
CA LEU A 162 -1.87 -0.72 -7.14
C LEU A 162 -1.32 -2.11 -6.76
N PRO A 163 -1.38 -2.56 -5.48
CA PRO A 163 -0.99 -3.94 -5.14
C PRO A 163 -1.84 -5.00 -5.85
N SER A 164 -3.14 -4.75 -6.04
CA SER A 164 -4.01 -5.68 -6.78
C SER A 164 -3.64 -5.73 -8.27
N LEU A 165 -3.33 -4.58 -8.87
CA LEU A 165 -2.83 -4.52 -10.24
C LEU A 165 -1.46 -5.21 -10.38
N ALA A 166 -0.52 -4.95 -9.46
CA ALA A 166 0.80 -5.57 -9.46
C ALA A 166 0.74 -7.10 -9.35
N MET A 167 -0.15 -7.63 -8.50
CA MET A 167 -0.39 -9.07 -8.38
C MET A 167 -1.00 -9.65 -9.66
N ALA A 168 -1.91 -8.93 -10.32
CA ALA A 168 -2.46 -9.36 -11.60
C ALA A 168 -1.39 -9.42 -12.68
N ILE A 169 -0.59 -8.35 -12.83
CA ILE A 169 0.57 -8.29 -13.74
C ILE A 169 1.53 -9.46 -13.47
N TYR A 170 1.89 -9.67 -12.22
CA TYR A 170 2.77 -10.76 -11.82
C TYR A 170 2.22 -12.12 -12.27
N ARG A 171 0.95 -12.41 -11.96
CA ARG A 171 0.31 -13.67 -12.32
C ARG A 171 0.14 -13.88 -13.82
N SER A 172 -0.15 -12.83 -14.59
CA SER A 172 -0.40 -12.96 -16.03
C SER A 172 0.84 -12.94 -16.90
N ASN A 173 1.93 -12.29 -16.44
CA ASN A 173 3.10 -12.03 -17.28
C ASN A 173 4.40 -12.66 -16.77
N PHE A 174 4.49 -13.02 -15.48
CA PHE A 174 5.78 -13.38 -14.86
C PHE A 174 5.76 -14.68 -14.06
N LEU A 175 4.61 -15.08 -13.51
CA LEU A 175 4.49 -16.35 -12.79
C LEU A 175 4.51 -17.51 -13.80
N ARG A 176 5.58 -18.28 -13.81
CA ARG A 176 5.72 -19.47 -14.65
C ARG A 176 4.87 -20.62 -14.10
N ASP A 177 4.27 -21.42 -14.99
CA ASP A 177 3.45 -22.59 -14.61
C ASP A 177 4.19 -23.64 -13.77
N SER A 178 5.52 -23.69 -13.89
CA SER A 178 6.37 -24.57 -13.10
C SER A 178 6.40 -24.21 -11.61
N PHE A 179 6.08 -22.96 -11.25
CA PHE A 179 6.08 -22.50 -9.88
C PHE A 179 4.65 -22.49 -9.32
N LYS A 180 4.39 -23.40 -8.38
CA LYS A 180 3.14 -23.41 -7.61
C LYS A 180 3.35 -22.62 -6.33
N ILE A 181 2.65 -21.51 -6.17
CA ILE A 181 2.60 -20.77 -4.89
C ILE A 181 1.52 -21.43 -4.04
N PRO A 182 1.85 -22.02 -2.88
CA PRO A 182 0.86 -22.68 -2.04
C PRO A 182 -0.12 -21.65 -1.45
N LEU A 183 -1.40 -22.02 -1.36
CA LEU A 183 -2.36 -21.30 -0.54
C LEU A 183 -2.15 -21.75 0.91
N ILE A 184 -1.93 -20.79 1.80
CA ILE A 184 -1.65 -21.02 3.22
C ILE A 184 -2.85 -20.51 4.02
N ASP A 185 -3.49 -21.41 4.77
CA ASP A 185 -4.66 -21.12 5.59
C ASP A 185 -4.62 -21.88 6.94
N GLY A 186 -5.66 -21.67 7.76
CA GLY A 186 -5.87 -22.39 9.02
C GLY A 186 -4.70 -22.33 10.00
N ILE A 187 -4.33 -23.50 10.52
CA ILE A 187 -3.26 -23.67 11.51
C ILE A 187 -1.90 -23.29 10.90
N MET A 188 -1.65 -23.69 9.65
CA MET A 188 -0.39 -23.38 8.97
C MET A 188 -0.18 -21.88 8.81
N TYR A 189 -1.23 -21.15 8.43
CA TYR A 189 -1.18 -19.69 8.40
C TYR A 189 -0.94 -19.11 9.80
N SER A 190 -1.68 -19.57 10.81
CA SER A 190 -1.56 -19.11 12.19
C SER A 190 -0.15 -19.30 12.75
N ASP A 191 0.51 -20.40 12.39
CA ASP A 191 1.88 -20.70 12.79
C ASP A 191 2.90 -19.85 12.04
N ILE A 192 2.82 -19.78 10.70
CA ILE A 192 3.74 -18.98 9.88
C ILE A 192 3.63 -17.48 10.20
N LYS A 193 2.41 -16.97 10.47
CA LYS A 193 2.16 -15.56 10.82
C LYS A 193 2.88 -15.12 12.10
N LYS A 194 3.20 -16.06 13.01
CA LYS A 194 3.99 -15.76 14.22
C LYS A 194 5.39 -15.28 13.86
N GLY A 195 6.01 -15.88 12.84
CA GLY A 195 7.32 -15.50 12.32
C GLY A 195 7.31 -14.31 11.35
N TYR A 196 6.15 -13.95 10.80
CA TYR A 196 6.05 -12.85 9.85
C TYR A 196 6.17 -11.48 10.54
N THR A 197 7.32 -10.82 10.43
CA THR A 197 7.63 -9.53 11.04
C THR A 197 7.80 -8.41 10.00
N GLY A 198 7.72 -7.16 10.46
CA GLY A 198 7.97 -5.98 9.63
C GLY A 198 9.47 -5.63 9.56
N GLY A 199 9.79 -4.41 9.11
CA GLY A 199 11.17 -3.94 9.10
C GLY A 199 11.79 -3.90 10.51
N MET A 200 13.09 -4.18 10.59
CA MET A 200 13.89 -4.02 11.81
C MET A 200 14.09 -2.53 12.11
N VAL A 201 13.64 -2.12 13.30
CA VAL A 201 13.74 -0.74 13.78
C VAL A 201 14.25 -0.76 15.21
N ASP A 202 15.46 -0.27 15.40
CA ASP A 202 16.09 -0.10 16.71
C ASP A 202 16.13 1.37 17.11
N VAL A 203 15.98 1.62 18.41
CA VAL A 203 16.02 2.97 18.97
C VAL A 203 17.37 3.18 19.64
N TYR A 204 18.16 4.09 19.08
CA TYR A 204 19.45 4.50 19.63
C TYR A 204 19.34 5.86 20.30
N LYS A 205 20.16 6.09 21.34
CA LYS A 205 20.42 7.45 21.82
C LYS A 205 21.25 8.17 20.76
N PRO A 206 20.79 9.31 20.20
CA PRO A 206 21.51 10.00 19.13
C PRO A 206 22.72 10.74 19.73
N THR A 207 23.81 10.02 19.94
CA THR A 207 25.08 10.55 20.43
C THR A 207 26.17 10.28 19.39
N ASN A 208 26.98 11.29 19.11
CA ASN A 208 28.19 11.18 18.29
C ASN A 208 29.32 11.93 19.00
N ASP A 209 30.57 11.50 18.78
CA ASP A 209 31.73 12.19 19.34
C ASP A 209 31.80 13.62 18.79
N PRO A 210 32.27 14.60 19.59
CA PRO A 210 32.47 15.96 19.11
C PRO A 210 33.28 16.00 17.81
N ASP A 211 32.91 16.90 16.90
CA ASP A 211 33.57 17.11 15.61
C ASP A 211 33.61 15.90 14.65
N THR A 212 32.75 14.90 14.86
CA THR A 212 32.60 13.74 13.96
C THR A 212 31.40 13.87 13.02
N LYS A 213 31.55 13.35 11.80
CA LYS A 213 30.47 13.28 10.80
C LYS A 213 29.67 11.98 10.97
N VAL A 214 28.35 12.09 10.86
CA VAL A 214 27.43 10.94 10.79
C VAL A 214 27.09 10.66 9.33
N PHE A 215 27.23 9.40 8.91
CA PHE A 215 26.85 8.95 7.57
C PHE A 215 25.56 8.14 7.63
N SER A 216 24.63 8.43 6.71
CA SER A 216 23.37 7.70 6.57
C SER A 216 23.35 6.96 5.25
N TYR A 217 23.09 5.65 5.31
CA TYR A 217 23.07 4.77 4.15
C TYR A 217 21.67 4.15 4.00
N GLY A 218 21.16 4.11 2.77
CA GLY A 218 19.88 3.50 2.45
C GLY A 218 20.05 2.42 1.39
N VAL A 219 19.40 1.27 1.59
CA VAL A 219 19.39 0.20 0.58
C VAL A 219 18.47 0.59 -0.57
N ASN A 220 18.98 0.49 -1.80
CA ASN A 220 18.20 0.76 -2.99
C ASN A 220 17.20 -0.38 -3.24
N SER A 221 15.91 -0.12 -2.98
CA SER A 221 14.82 -1.08 -3.23
C SER A 221 15.05 -2.42 -2.53
N LEU A 222 15.21 -2.39 -1.19
CA LEU A 222 15.48 -3.55 -0.34
C LEU A 222 14.58 -4.77 -0.64
N TYR A 223 13.25 -4.62 -0.60
CA TYR A 223 12.34 -5.74 -0.84
C TYR A 223 12.44 -6.29 -2.28
N PRO A 224 12.40 -5.46 -3.35
CA PRO A 224 12.67 -5.96 -4.70
C PRO A 224 14.01 -6.67 -4.86
N HIS A 225 15.07 -6.18 -4.21
CA HIS A 225 16.36 -6.86 -4.20
C HIS A 225 16.24 -8.25 -3.56
N ALA A 226 15.62 -8.36 -2.38
CA ALA A 226 15.41 -9.66 -1.73
C ALA A 226 14.55 -10.61 -2.57
N MET A 227 13.51 -10.11 -3.24
CA MET A 227 12.67 -10.88 -4.16
C MET A 227 13.45 -11.47 -5.34
N LYS A 228 14.48 -10.76 -5.82
CA LYS A 228 15.33 -11.18 -6.93
C LYS A 228 16.42 -12.15 -6.48
N GLU A 229 17.12 -11.83 -5.40
CA GLU A 229 18.35 -12.54 -5.02
C GLU A 229 18.11 -13.80 -4.19
N PHE A 230 16.95 -13.94 -3.54
CA PHE A 230 16.68 -15.07 -2.65
C PHE A 230 15.56 -15.96 -3.15
N ALA A 231 15.72 -17.27 -2.94
CA ALA A 231 14.71 -18.25 -3.28
C ALA A 231 13.52 -18.18 -2.31
N MET A 232 12.31 -18.35 -2.84
CA MET A 232 11.05 -18.21 -2.11
C MET A 232 10.35 -19.56 -1.97
N PRO A 233 9.51 -19.75 -0.93
CA PRO A 233 8.68 -20.94 -0.77
C PRO A 233 7.73 -21.18 -1.95
N VAL A 234 7.80 -22.38 -2.51
CA VAL A 234 6.94 -22.88 -3.57
C VAL A 234 6.60 -24.36 -3.32
N GLY A 235 5.78 -24.93 -4.19
CA GLY A 235 5.41 -26.34 -4.14
C GLY A 235 4.34 -26.62 -3.08
N THR A 236 4.21 -27.89 -2.71
CA THR A 236 3.25 -28.34 -1.70
C THR A 236 3.94 -28.44 -0.35
N PRO A 237 3.50 -27.67 0.67
CA PRO A 237 4.11 -27.72 1.99
C PRO A 237 3.98 -29.11 2.62
N LYS A 238 5.02 -29.53 3.34
CA LYS A 238 5.02 -30.78 4.12
C LYS A 238 5.28 -30.45 5.57
N PHE A 239 4.38 -30.88 6.45
CA PHE A 239 4.57 -30.76 7.88
C PHE A 239 5.63 -31.75 8.37
N CYS A 240 6.48 -31.31 9.30
CA CYS A 240 7.41 -32.17 10.02
C CYS A 240 7.40 -31.84 11.51
N GLU A 241 7.63 -32.86 12.33
CA GLU A 241 7.80 -32.76 13.77
C GLU A 241 9.11 -33.45 14.17
N GLY A 242 9.81 -32.87 15.14
CA GLY A 242 11.16 -33.25 15.52
C GLY A 242 12.24 -32.46 14.78
N ASP A 243 13.49 -32.67 15.23
CA ASP A 243 14.65 -31.96 14.72
C ASP A 243 15.01 -32.42 13.30
N ILE A 244 14.48 -31.70 12.31
CA ILE A 244 14.66 -32.00 10.88
C ILE A 244 16.13 -31.94 10.45
N ASN A 245 17.01 -31.24 11.19
CA ASN A 245 18.43 -31.18 10.87
C ASN A 245 19.10 -32.55 10.90
N LYS A 246 18.54 -33.52 11.64
CA LYS A 246 19.05 -34.89 11.69
C LYS A 246 18.79 -35.68 10.40
N ILE A 247 17.83 -35.22 9.59
CA ILE A 247 17.42 -35.87 8.35
C ILE A 247 17.92 -35.05 7.16
N ASP A 248 17.66 -33.73 7.18
CA ASP A 248 18.10 -32.77 6.18
C ASP A 248 18.64 -31.51 6.87
N PRO A 249 19.97 -31.39 7.06
CA PRO A 249 20.61 -30.23 7.65
C PRO A 249 20.38 -28.91 6.87
N LYS A 250 19.92 -28.99 5.61
CA LYS A 250 19.66 -27.82 4.75
C LYS A 250 18.19 -27.73 4.35
N ALA A 251 17.31 -28.28 5.18
CA ALA A 251 15.87 -28.24 5.03
C ALA A 251 15.35 -26.82 4.82
N PHE A 252 14.76 -26.56 3.65
CA PHE A 252 14.14 -25.28 3.37
C PHE A 252 12.71 -25.26 3.91
N GLY A 253 12.46 -24.39 4.88
CA GLY A 253 11.16 -24.34 5.54
C GLY A 253 10.99 -23.18 6.48
N ILE A 254 9.84 -23.15 7.15
CA ILE A 254 9.53 -22.24 8.25
C ILE A 254 9.30 -23.12 9.49
N PHE A 255 10.08 -22.88 10.54
CA PHE A 255 10.17 -23.77 11.68
C PHE A 255 9.92 -23.05 12.99
N GLU A 256 9.26 -23.75 13.91
CA GLU A 256 9.28 -23.42 15.32
C GLU A 256 10.58 -23.93 15.94
N VAL A 257 11.28 -23.04 16.63
CA VAL A 257 12.60 -23.32 17.17
C VAL A 257 12.76 -22.79 18.58
N GLU A 258 13.49 -23.53 19.40
CA GLU A 258 14.07 -23.04 20.66
C GLU A 258 15.40 -22.35 20.34
N ILE A 259 15.56 -21.11 20.78
CA ILE A 259 16.74 -20.28 20.50
C ILE A 259 17.43 -19.91 21.80
N GLN A 260 18.76 -19.90 21.76
CA GLN A 260 19.60 -19.24 22.76
C GLN A 260 20.60 -18.33 22.04
N ALA A 261 20.46 -17.02 22.24
CA ALA A 261 21.39 -16.02 21.71
C ALA A 261 22.73 -16.04 22.47
N PRO A 262 23.85 -15.70 21.82
CA PRO A 262 25.12 -15.46 22.50
C PRO A 262 25.00 -14.32 23.52
N THR A 263 25.76 -14.40 24.61
CA THR A 263 25.75 -13.38 25.67
C THR A 263 26.48 -12.10 25.30
N ASN A 264 27.31 -12.13 24.26
CA ASN A 264 28.18 -11.02 23.82
C ASN A 264 27.73 -10.41 22.47
N LEU A 265 26.46 -10.58 22.09
CA LEU A 265 25.96 -10.07 20.82
C LEU A 265 25.52 -8.61 20.94
N TYR A 266 26.24 -7.72 20.26
CA TYR A 266 25.95 -6.27 20.29
C TYR A 266 24.74 -5.90 19.42
N TYR A 267 24.55 -6.60 18.30
CA TYR A 267 23.43 -6.40 17.37
C TYR A 267 22.69 -7.73 17.15
N PRO A 268 21.64 -8.03 17.93
CA PRO A 268 20.83 -9.22 17.73
C PRO A 268 20.10 -9.19 16.39
N VAL A 269 20.05 -10.35 15.72
CA VAL A 269 19.59 -10.44 14.31
C VAL A 269 18.23 -11.10 14.15
N LEU A 270 17.74 -11.80 15.18
CA LEU A 270 16.45 -12.49 15.14
C LEU A 270 15.36 -11.64 15.79
N GLN A 271 14.33 -11.31 15.02
CA GLN A 271 13.16 -10.60 15.50
C GLN A 271 12.17 -11.56 16.18
N THR A 272 11.46 -11.10 17.19
CA THR A 272 10.30 -11.79 17.76
C THR A 272 9.21 -10.81 18.12
N LYS A 273 7.98 -11.29 18.22
CA LYS A 273 6.83 -10.50 18.68
C LYS A 273 6.64 -10.73 20.17
N VAL A 274 6.57 -9.64 20.92
CA VAL A 274 6.25 -9.65 22.35
C VAL A 274 4.98 -8.85 22.59
N GLN A 275 4.14 -9.36 23.48
CA GLN A 275 2.97 -8.64 23.92
C GLN A 275 3.37 -7.67 25.03
N THR A 276 2.96 -6.41 24.89
CA THR A 276 3.16 -5.37 25.90
C THR A 276 1.80 -4.81 26.33
N PRO A 277 1.71 -4.06 27.44
CA PRO A 277 0.48 -3.37 27.82
C PRO A 277 -0.06 -2.45 26.70
N ASN A 278 0.82 -1.95 25.83
CA ASN A 278 0.48 -1.07 24.71
C ASN A 278 0.35 -1.82 23.38
N GLY A 279 0.09 -3.12 23.41
CA GLY A 279 -0.07 -3.98 22.25
C GLY A 279 1.19 -4.76 21.85
N ASN A 280 1.13 -5.41 20.68
CA ASN A 280 2.22 -6.23 20.18
C ASN A 280 3.38 -5.36 19.68
N ARG A 281 4.61 -5.70 20.09
CA ARG A 281 5.85 -5.07 19.65
C ARG A 281 6.75 -6.10 18.99
N THR A 282 7.47 -5.70 17.96
CA THR A 282 8.55 -6.50 17.38
C THR A 282 9.85 -6.03 18.00
N ILE A 283 10.63 -6.96 18.54
CA ILE A 283 11.93 -6.70 19.17
C ILE A 283 12.98 -7.67 18.63
N THR A 284 14.26 -7.36 18.80
CA THR A 284 15.42 -8.20 18.50
C THR A 284 16.13 -8.58 19.82
N PRO A 285 15.63 -9.60 20.57
CA PRO A 285 16.09 -9.84 21.93
C PRO A 285 17.39 -10.65 21.98
N THR A 286 18.03 -10.60 23.14
CA THR A 286 19.02 -11.58 23.61
C THR A 286 18.39 -12.53 24.63
N GLY A 287 19.09 -13.62 24.99
CA GLY A 287 18.59 -14.63 25.93
C GLY A 287 18.02 -15.85 25.21
N SER A 288 17.02 -16.50 25.83
CA SER A 288 16.41 -17.71 25.28
C SER A 288 14.90 -17.53 25.09
N TRP A 289 14.38 -18.02 23.97
CA TRP A 289 12.95 -17.98 23.65
C TRP A 289 12.59 -19.02 22.61
N THR A 290 11.29 -19.17 22.35
CA THR A 290 10.75 -19.98 21.25
C THR A 290 10.11 -19.05 20.23
N GLY A 291 10.32 -19.32 18.94
CA GLY A 291 9.70 -18.54 17.86
C GLY A 291 9.67 -19.28 16.54
N TRP A 292 8.98 -18.68 15.57
CA TRP A 292 8.84 -19.21 14.21
C TRP A 292 9.73 -18.41 13.26
N TYR A 293 10.57 -19.08 12.47
CA TYR A 293 11.55 -18.44 11.60
C TYR A 293 11.69 -19.17 10.27
N LEU A 294 11.98 -18.42 9.21
CA LEU A 294 12.42 -19.00 7.94
C LEU A 294 13.80 -19.64 8.14
N SER A 295 14.02 -20.80 7.53
CA SER A 295 15.32 -21.49 7.49
C SER A 295 16.52 -20.57 7.20
N ALA A 296 16.37 -19.61 6.29
CA ALA A 296 17.42 -18.63 5.97
C ALA A 296 17.79 -17.73 7.18
N GLU A 297 16.81 -17.31 7.98
CA GLU A 297 17.05 -16.54 9.21
C GLU A 297 17.76 -17.39 10.25
N ILE A 298 17.33 -18.65 10.39
CA ILE A 298 17.96 -19.62 11.31
C ILE A 298 19.43 -19.83 10.92
N TYR A 299 19.72 -20.12 9.65
CA TYR A 299 21.08 -20.35 9.18
C TYR A 299 21.97 -19.12 9.36
N SER A 300 21.44 -17.93 9.05
CA SER A 300 22.18 -16.69 9.33
C SER A 300 22.46 -16.53 10.81
N ALA A 301 21.50 -16.83 11.70
CA ALA A 301 21.71 -16.71 13.14
C ALA A 301 22.77 -17.69 13.68
N LEU A 302 22.88 -18.89 13.11
CA LEU A 302 23.95 -19.83 13.47
C LEU A 302 25.34 -19.23 13.24
N ASP A 303 25.53 -18.45 12.17
CA ASP A 303 26.80 -17.76 11.87
C ASP A 303 27.15 -16.69 12.93
N TYR A 304 26.13 -16.13 13.60
CA TYR A 304 26.31 -15.21 14.74
C TYR A 304 26.45 -15.95 16.09
N GLY A 305 26.54 -17.28 16.10
CA GLY A 305 26.78 -18.08 17.30
C GLY A 305 25.51 -18.44 18.09
N TYR A 306 24.32 -18.23 17.52
CA TYR A 306 23.08 -18.67 18.14
C TYR A 306 23.05 -20.20 18.25
N LYS A 307 22.48 -20.71 19.33
CA LYS A 307 22.11 -22.14 19.43
C LYS A 307 20.64 -22.27 19.11
N VAL A 308 20.31 -23.15 18.17
CA VAL A 308 18.94 -23.34 17.69
C VAL A 308 18.60 -24.83 17.71
N LYS A 309 17.42 -25.17 18.22
CA LYS A 309 16.85 -26.52 18.17
C LYS A 309 15.48 -26.47 17.50
N ILE A 310 15.31 -27.23 16.41
CA ILE A 310 14.05 -27.30 15.67
C ILE A 310 13.07 -28.21 16.41
N ILE A 311 11.83 -27.72 16.59
CA ILE A 311 10.73 -28.45 17.25
C ILE A 311 9.82 -29.08 16.19
N LYS A 312 9.31 -28.27 15.26
CA LYS A 312 8.40 -28.65 14.17
C LYS A 312 8.40 -27.57 13.10
N GLY A 313 7.76 -27.83 11.96
CA GLY A 313 7.53 -26.80 10.97
C GLY A 313 7.00 -27.30 9.64
N TYR A 314 7.13 -26.44 8.63
CA TYR A 314 6.64 -26.66 7.29
C TYR A 314 7.79 -26.57 6.29
N LEU A 315 8.05 -27.67 5.60
CA LEU A 315 9.02 -27.78 4.53
C LEU A 315 8.41 -27.31 3.22
N PHE A 316 9.19 -26.61 2.41
CA PHE A 316 8.81 -26.12 1.10
C PHE A 316 9.86 -26.46 0.06
N ASP A 317 9.44 -26.55 -1.20
CA ASP A 317 10.37 -26.39 -2.31
C ASP A 317 10.78 -24.91 -2.40
N LYS A 318 11.91 -24.62 -3.05
CA LYS A 318 12.40 -23.25 -3.22
C LYS A 318 12.49 -22.87 -4.69
N GLY A 319 12.11 -21.63 -5.02
CA GLY A 319 12.15 -21.12 -6.38
C GLY A 319 12.43 -19.62 -6.45
N PHE A 320 13.14 -19.19 -7.49
CA PHE A 320 13.39 -17.78 -7.78
C PHE A 320 12.23 -17.17 -8.59
N ILE A 321 11.07 -17.05 -7.95
CA ILE A 321 9.80 -16.80 -8.64
C ILE A 321 9.58 -15.35 -9.08
N PHE A 322 10.33 -14.39 -8.50
CA PHE A 322 10.15 -12.97 -8.78
C PHE A 322 11.22 -12.36 -9.68
N VAL A 323 12.23 -13.13 -10.10
CA VAL A 323 13.40 -12.63 -10.85
C VAL A 323 12.99 -11.89 -12.12
N ASP A 324 12.13 -12.50 -12.94
CA ASP A 324 11.71 -11.91 -14.21
C ASP A 324 10.91 -10.61 -14.00
N PHE A 325 10.02 -10.59 -13.00
CA PHE A 325 9.24 -9.41 -12.62
C PHE A 325 10.14 -8.26 -12.17
N VAL A 326 11.08 -8.53 -11.26
CA VAL A 326 12.00 -7.49 -10.74
C VAL A 326 12.93 -7.00 -11.83
N ASN A 327 13.53 -7.89 -12.61
CA ASN A 327 14.44 -7.52 -13.71
C ASN A 327 13.74 -6.66 -14.75
N PHE A 328 12.54 -7.04 -15.18
CA PHE A 328 11.77 -6.26 -16.15
C PHE A 328 11.51 -4.84 -15.65
N LEU A 329 10.97 -4.69 -14.44
CA LEU A 329 10.64 -3.37 -13.91
C LEU A 329 11.88 -2.55 -13.56
N TYR A 330 12.95 -3.18 -13.07
CA TYR A 330 14.22 -2.48 -12.83
C TYR A 330 14.81 -1.95 -14.13
N ASN A 331 14.82 -2.75 -15.19
CA ASN A 331 15.28 -2.33 -16.51
C ASN A 331 14.39 -1.23 -17.08
N LEU A 332 13.06 -1.34 -16.95
CA LEU A 332 12.14 -0.29 -17.38
C LEU A 332 12.42 1.03 -16.64
N LYS A 333 12.63 0.97 -15.31
CA LYS A 333 12.96 2.13 -14.49
C LYS A 333 14.31 2.75 -14.87
N ALA A 334 15.35 1.93 -15.03
CA ALA A 334 16.72 2.38 -15.32
C ALA A 334 16.84 3.03 -16.71
N ASN A 335 16.09 2.53 -17.70
CA ASN A 335 16.08 3.05 -19.07
C ASN A 335 15.02 4.15 -19.28
N SER A 336 14.33 4.59 -18.23
CA SER A 336 13.36 5.68 -18.29
C SER A 336 13.93 6.94 -17.65
N ALA A 337 13.66 8.10 -18.25
CA ALA A 337 14.03 9.38 -17.67
C ALA A 337 13.38 9.52 -16.27
N LYS A 338 14.14 10.01 -15.29
CA LYS A 338 13.64 10.16 -13.91
C LYS A 338 12.40 11.05 -13.89
N GLY A 339 11.35 10.58 -13.22
CA GLY A 339 10.06 11.28 -13.18
C GLY A 339 9.16 11.00 -14.38
N SER A 340 9.63 10.41 -15.48
CA SER A 340 8.76 10.05 -16.61
C SER A 340 7.66 9.04 -16.23
N PRO A 341 6.65 8.84 -17.10
CA PRO A 341 5.55 7.92 -16.81
C PRO A 341 6.04 6.50 -16.52
N ASN A 342 6.88 5.94 -17.40
CA ASN A 342 7.40 4.58 -17.26
C ASN A 342 8.30 4.42 -16.02
N TYR A 343 9.10 5.45 -15.70
CA TYR A 343 9.89 5.46 -14.45
C TYR A 343 8.98 5.37 -13.23
N THR A 344 7.90 6.15 -13.22
CA THR A 344 6.92 6.21 -12.12
C THR A 344 6.18 4.88 -11.99
N ILE A 345 5.67 4.33 -13.08
CA ILE A 345 4.99 3.02 -13.12
C ILE A 345 5.91 1.93 -12.59
N ALA A 346 7.14 1.86 -13.10
CA ALA A 346 8.10 0.82 -12.69
C ALA A 346 8.44 0.91 -11.21
N LYS A 347 8.69 2.12 -10.68
CA LYS A 347 8.95 2.35 -9.26
C LYS A 347 7.76 1.93 -8.39
N LEU A 348 6.54 2.27 -8.82
CA LEU A 348 5.31 1.95 -8.11
C LEU A 348 5.06 0.44 -8.05
N LEU A 349 5.14 -0.25 -9.20
CA LEU A 349 4.90 -1.70 -9.29
C LEU A 349 5.94 -2.52 -8.51
N LEU A 350 7.22 -2.14 -8.57
CA LEU A 350 8.30 -2.83 -7.84
C LEU A 350 8.00 -2.97 -6.35
N ASN A 351 7.48 -1.92 -5.73
CA ASN A 351 7.25 -1.89 -4.29
C ASN A 351 5.84 -2.36 -3.88
N SER A 352 4.95 -2.65 -4.84
CA SER A 352 3.54 -2.92 -4.54
C SER A 352 3.18 -4.40 -4.47
N LEU A 353 4.04 -5.28 -5.00
CA LEU A 353 3.74 -6.71 -5.07
C LEU A 353 3.89 -7.40 -3.71
N TYR A 354 5.01 -7.18 -3.00
CA TYR A 354 5.36 -7.98 -1.81
C TYR A 354 4.29 -7.90 -0.72
N GLY A 355 3.73 -6.71 -0.47
CA GLY A 355 2.67 -6.53 0.54
C GLY A 355 1.39 -7.31 0.23
N LYS A 356 1.12 -7.58 -1.06
CA LYS A 356 -0.04 -8.38 -1.48
C LYS A 356 0.16 -9.88 -1.23
N ILE A 357 1.42 -10.35 -1.23
CA ILE A 357 1.76 -11.76 -0.94
C ILE A 357 1.58 -12.08 0.55
N GLY A 358 1.90 -11.13 1.44
CA GLY A 358 1.73 -11.26 2.89
C GLY A 358 0.38 -10.75 3.43
N MET A 359 -0.67 -10.79 2.62
CA MET A 359 -1.99 -10.27 3.00
C MET A 359 -2.70 -11.23 3.97
N ASP A 360 -3.40 -10.68 4.96
CA ASP A 360 -4.29 -11.47 5.82
C ASP A 360 -5.39 -12.16 4.99
N PRO A 361 -5.61 -13.48 5.11
CA PRO A 361 -6.73 -14.17 4.47
C PRO A 361 -8.08 -13.75 5.05
N GLU A 362 -8.10 -13.29 6.30
CA GLU A 362 -9.32 -12.73 6.91
C GLU A 362 -9.64 -11.37 6.28
N ASN A 363 -10.88 -11.20 5.85
CA ASN A 363 -11.37 -9.94 5.28
C ASN A 363 -12.68 -9.57 5.94
N ASP A 364 -12.76 -8.33 6.39
CA ASP A 364 -13.99 -7.79 6.94
C ASP A 364 -15.05 -7.63 5.86
N LYS A 365 -16.29 -7.98 6.20
CA LYS A 365 -17.45 -7.72 5.36
C LYS A 365 -18.21 -6.53 5.92
N HIS A 366 -18.23 -5.45 5.15
CA HIS A 366 -18.94 -4.24 5.50
C HIS A 366 -20.30 -4.19 4.82
N ILE A 367 -21.32 -3.85 5.60
CA ILE A 367 -22.69 -3.61 5.11
C ILE A 367 -23.14 -2.25 5.62
N ILE A 368 -23.92 -1.54 4.80
CA ILE A 368 -24.59 -0.30 5.20
C ILE A 368 -26.03 -0.68 5.51
N ILE A 369 -26.51 -0.25 6.67
CA ILE A 369 -27.85 -0.55 7.17
C ILE A 369 -28.50 0.74 7.67
N ASP A 370 -29.83 0.77 7.63
CA ASP A 370 -30.62 1.86 8.19
C ASP A 370 -30.41 1.99 9.71
N SER A 371 -30.63 3.19 10.23
CA SER A 371 -30.43 3.50 11.66
C SER A 371 -31.24 2.61 12.60
N ASP A 372 -32.44 2.19 12.20
CA ASP A 372 -33.28 1.34 13.05
C ASP A 372 -32.75 -0.08 13.14
N LYS A 373 -32.30 -0.66 12.01
CA LYS A 373 -31.58 -1.95 12.01
C LYS A 373 -30.27 -1.86 12.78
N ALA A 374 -29.55 -0.73 12.69
CA ALA A 374 -28.33 -0.54 13.44
C ALA A 374 -28.55 -0.62 14.96
N LYS A 375 -29.67 -0.08 15.47
CA LYS A 375 -30.06 -0.21 16.88
C LYS A 375 -30.33 -1.66 17.26
N GLU A 376 -31.00 -2.43 16.41
CA GLU A 376 -31.23 -3.87 16.63
C GLU A 376 -29.91 -4.64 16.76
N PHE A 377 -28.95 -4.39 15.84
CA PHE A 377 -27.61 -4.99 15.91
C PHE A 377 -26.82 -4.56 17.14
N HIS A 378 -26.89 -3.28 17.52
CA HIS A 378 -26.22 -2.79 18.72
C HIS A 378 -26.71 -3.53 19.97
N ASN A 379 -28.02 -3.69 20.10
CA ASN A 379 -28.64 -4.38 21.24
C ASN A 379 -28.32 -5.89 21.28
N LEU A 380 -27.91 -6.50 20.16
CA LEU A 380 -27.47 -7.91 20.10
C LEU A 380 -25.98 -8.10 20.45
N ILE A 381 -25.16 -7.05 20.31
CA ILE A 381 -23.70 -7.10 20.52
C ILE A 381 -23.32 -6.62 21.91
N VAL A 382 -24.15 -5.79 22.56
CA VAL A 382 -24.03 -5.52 24.00
C VAL A 382 -24.49 -6.77 24.76
N ILE A 383 -23.63 -7.78 24.81
CA ILE A 383 -23.64 -8.78 25.88
C ILE A 383 -23.02 -8.06 27.08
N ASP A 384 -23.80 -7.98 28.16
CA ASP A 384 -23.47 -7.33 29.43
C ASP A 384 -21.98 -7.50 29.82
N TYR A 385 -21.31 -6.38 30.05
CA TYR A 385 -19.99 -6.32 30.70
C TYR A 385 -20.11 -6.58 32.20
#